data_AF-A0A833UL65-F1
#
_entry.id   AF-A0A833UL65-F1
#
_cell.length_a   1.000
_cell.length_b   1.000
_cell.length_c   1.000
_cell.angle_alpha   90.00
_cell.angle_beta   90.00
_cell.angle_gamma   90.00
#
_symmetry.space_group_name_H-M   'P 1'
#
loop_
_entity.id
_entity.type
_entity.pdbx_description
1 polymer ?
#
loop_
_entity_poly.entity_id
_entity_poly.type
_entity_poly.pdbx_seq_one_letter_code
_entity_poly.pdbx_strand_id
1 'polypeptide(L)'
;MDPNPKSFPILSYVMARLPSLGPRPDAPNSEFDLEQQPTPHSKPPSDPSSSSCQVRIEDDMPHLTHPGVLASMTRAISDVAQTRSVLYTLGPRPDHEAVDNARSKLAEIEANLAKQLEEIVLSPRPADVDRLQWRSHLAEREDDYRRSADKEKLAFKAVLAVDEMHDAYEKLLKEAEERLEKIYETAQTTAGEYSPEDEFPPKTEEPNEEVIGILQAASGEGLKQVDLSGRRLRFLPEAFGRIRSLVALDISSNQLE
;
A
#
# COMPACT_ATOMS: atom_id res chain seq x y z
N MET A 1 -5.03 -15.06 -10.97
CA MET A 1 -3.94 -15.35 -11.92
C MET A 1 -3.78 -16.86 -11.99
N ASP A 2 -3.99 -17.47 -13.15
CA ASP A 2 -3.42 -18.80 -13.41
C ASP A 2 -1.97 -18.59 -13.88
N PRO A 3 -0.95 -19.07 -13.14
CA PRO A 3 0.44 -18.88 -13.52
C PRO A 3 0.80 -19.87 -14.63
N ASN A 4 0.66 -19.48 -15.89
CA ASN A 4 1.17 -20.28 -17.01
C ASN A 4 2.72 -20.29 -16.95
N PRO A 5 3.37 -21.44 -16.66
CA PRO A 5 4.81 -21.50 -16.39
C PRO A 5 5.67 -21.12 -17.60
N LYS A 6 5.10 -21.11 -18.82
CA LYS A 6 5.81 -20.73 -20.04
C LYS A 6 5.99 -19.22 -20.21
N SER A 7 5.19 -18.39 -19.55
CA SER A 7 5.21 -16.94 -19.74
C SER A 7 6.24 -16.23 -18.87
N PHE A 8 6.57 -16.79 -17.69
CA PHE A 8 7.43 -16.15 -16.69
C PHE A 8 8.31 -17.21 -15.99
N PRO A 9 9.36 -17.72 -16.65
CA PRO A 9 10.20 -18.80 -16.11
C PRO A 9 10.82 -18.44 -14.75
N ILE A 10 11.35 -17.21 -14.61
CA ILE A 10 11.94 -16.69 -13.38
C ILE A 10 10.92 -16.67 -12.23
N LEU A 11 9.72 -16.17 -12.48
CA LEU A 11 8.62 -16.15 -11.51
C LEU A 11 8.24 -17.56 -11.06
N SER A 12 8.13 -18.50 -12.00
CA SER A 12 7.81 -19.90 -11.66
C SER A 12 8.91 -20.57 -10.82
N TYR A 13 10.18 -20.24 -11.08
CA TYR A 13 11.32 -20.72 -10.28
C TYR A 13 11.30 -20.18 -8.84
N VAL A 14 11.09 -18.87 -8.66
CA VAL A 14 11.02 -18.26 -7.31
C VAL A 14 9.81 -18.80 -6.55
N MET A 15 8.63 -18.87 -7.18
CA MET A 15 7.42 -19.41 -6.56
C MET A 15 7.55 -20.90 -6.19
N ALA A 16 8.28 -21.70 -6.97
CA ALA A 16 8.52 -23.12 -6.68
C ALA A 16 9.50 -23.35 -5.50
N ARG A 17 10.33 -22.36 -5.14
CA ARG A 17 11.26 -22.42 -4.00
C ARG A 17 10.70 -21.83 -2.71
N LEU A 18 9.44 -21.39 -2.70
CA LEU A 18 8.75 -20.98 -1.46
C LEU A 18 8.51 -22.19 -0.54
N PRO A 19 8.67 -22.03 0.78
CA PRO A 19 8.12 -22.98 1.74
C PRO A 19 6.60 -23.01 1.59
N SER A 20 6.06 -24.10 1.03
CA SER A 20 4.62 -24.32 1.03
C SER A 20 4.12 -24.36 2.48
N LEU A 21 3.25 -23.43 2.86
CA LEU A 21 2.57 -23.38 4.16
C LEU A 21 1.46 -24.46 4.25
N GLY A 22 1.81 -25.70 3.88
CA GLY A 22 0.97 -26.88 4.02
C GLY A 22 1.53 -27.79 5.12
N PRO A 23 0.73 -28.21 6.12
CA PRO A 23 1.20 -29.08 7.18
C PRO A 23 1.55 -30.46 6.62
N ARG A 24 2.79 -30.90 6.87
CA ARG A 24 3.26 -32.26 6.64
C ARG A 24 2.53 -33.21 7.61
N PRO A 25 1.69 -34.16 7.15
CA PRO A 25 1.09 -35.13 8.03
C PRO A 25 2.04 -36.33 8.19
N ASP A 26 2.87 -36.28 9.23
CA ASP A 26 3.40 -37.52 9.79
C ASP A 26 2.26 -38.19 10.59
N ALA A 27 1.77 -39.35 10.14
CA ALA A 27 0.74 -40.13 10.85
C ALA A 27 0.84 -41.64 10.57
N PRO A 28 0.85 -42.50 11.61
CA PRO A 28 0.79 -43.96 11.47
C PRO A 28 -0.62 -44.55 11.68
N ASN A 29 -0.90 -45.64 10.96
CA ASN A 29 -1.81 -46.77 11.26
C ASN A 29 -3.33 -46.59 11.55
N SER A 30 -4.06 -47.68 11.23
CA SER A 30 -5.48 -48.00 11.48
C SER A 30 -6.47 -47.38 10.47
N GLU A 31 -6.83 -48.10 9.38
CA GLU A 31 -7.78 -49.23 9.27
C GLU A 31 -9.26 -48.80 9.20
N PHE A 32 -9.78 -48.71 7.97
CA PHE A 32 -11.19 -49.02 7.63
C PHE A 32 -11.28 -49.51 6.16
N ASP A 33 -12.15 -50.49 5.91
CA ASP A 33 -12.22 -51.38 4.73
C ASP A 33 -13.71 -51.80 4.54
N LEU A 34 -14.28 -52.27 3.42
CA LEU A 34 -13.80 -52.73 2.11
C LEU A 34 -14.32 -51.77 0.98
N GLU A 35 -14.29 -51.99 -0.36
CA GLU A 35 -13.89 -53.13 -1.20
C GLU A 35 -13.48 -52.69 -2.63
N GLN A 36 -12.20 -52.85 -3.02
CA GLN A 36 -11.75 -53.13 -4.40
C GLN A 36 -10.22 -53.36 -4.50
N GLN A 37 -9.82 -54.46 -5.14
CA GLN A 37 -8.42 -54.91 -5.28
C GLN A 37 -7.77 -54.46 -6.63
N PRO A 38 -6.43 -54.60 -6.81
CA PRO A 38 -5.61 -53.46 -7.22
C PRO A 38 -5.12 -53.46 -8.68
N THR A 39 -4.73 -52.28 -9.17
CA THR A 39 -3.81 -52.12 -10.29
C THR A 39 -2.52 -51.43 -9.84
N PRO A 40 -1.33 -51.92 -10.26
CA PRO A 40 -0.07 -51.30 -9.90
C PRO A 40 0.29 -50.13 -10.83
N HIS A 41 1.00 -49.14 -10.29
CA HIS A 41 1.50 -47.94 -10.98
C HIS A 41 0.37 -46.95 -11.38
N SER A 42 0.42 -45.68 -11.00
CA SER A 42 1.55 -44.79 -11.30
C SER A 42 1.71 -43.67 -10.26
N LYS A 43 2.96 -43.22 -10.07
CA LYS A 43 3.25 -41.91 -9.48
C LYS A 43 2.57 -40.82 -10.33
N PRO A 44 2.15 -39.67 -9.76
CA PRO A 44 1.83 -38.51 -10.58
C PRO A 44 3.07 -38.17 -11.43
N PRO A 45 2.93 -37.92 -12.74
CA PRO A 45 4.07 -37.58 -13.57
C PRO A 45 4.64 -36.24 -13.12
N SER A 46 5.88 -36.25 -12.63
CA SER A 46 6.67 -35.03 -12.54
C SER A 46 6.95 -34.57 -13.97
N ASP A 47 6.31 -33.47 -14.41
CA ASP A 47 6.49 -32.94 -15.76
C ASP A 47 7.98 -32.66 -16.04
N PRO A 48 8.61 -33.33 -17.03
CA PRO A 48 10.04 -33.18 -17.30
C PRO A 48 10.40 -31.77 -17.78
N SER A 49 9.42 -30.97 -18.20
CA SER A 49 9.60 -29.56 -18.54
C SER A 49 10.08 -28.72 -17.35
N SER A 50 9.53 -28.91 -16.16
CA SER A 50 9.87 -28.09 -14.98
C SER A 50 11.34 -28.22 -14.60
N SER A 51 11.89 -29.45 -14.60
CA SER A 51 13.31 -29.68 -14.32
C SER A 51 14.21 -29.07 -15.39
N SER A 52 13.83 -29.15 -16.68
CA SER A 52 14.62 -28.53 -17.76
C SER A 52 14.64 -26.99 -17.70
N CYS A 53 13.57 -26.38 -17.18
CA CYS A 53 13.49 -24.93 -16.98
C CYS A 53 14.27 -24.48 -15.74
N GLN A 54 14.22 -25.24 -14.64
CA GLN A 54 15.00 -24.96 -13.42
C GLN A 54 16.51 -24.95 -13.70
N VAL A 55 17.04 -25.98 -14.37
CA VAL A 55 18.47 -26.06 -14.73
C VAL A 55 18.92 -24.86 -15.57
N ARG A 56 18.12 -24.45 -16.56
CA ARG A 56 18.45 -23.28 -17.40
C ARG A 56 18.48 -21.96 -16.63
N ILE A 57 17.57 -21.77 -15.67
CA ILE A 57 17.54 -20.55 -14.85
C ILE A 57 18.72 -20.52 -13.86
N GLU A 58 19.14 -21.69 -13.38
CA GLU A 58 20.32 -21.85 -12.52
C GLU A 58 21.63 -21.56 -13.29
N ASP A 59 21.70 -21.90 -14.59
CA ASP A 59 22.79 -21.54 -15.49
C ASP A 59 22.77 -20.04 -15.88
N ASP A 60 21.60 -19.49 -16.24
CA ASP A 60 21.44 -18.10 -16.71
C ASP A 60 21.57 -17.06 -15.57
N MET A 61 21.21 -17.43 -14.33
CA MET A 61 21.18 -16.53 -13.17
C MET A 61 21.65 -17.24 -11.87
N PRO A 62 22.95 -17.54 -11.73
CA PRO A 62 23.47 -18.36 -10.63
C PRO A 62 23.22 -17.74 -9.25
N HIS A 63 23.24 -16.40 -9.14
CA HIS A 63 23.01 -15.67 -7.89
C HIS A 63 21.58 -15.83 -7.33
N LEU A 64 20.62 -16.27 -8.16
CA LEU A 64 19.25 -16.58 -7.75
C LEU A 64 19.16 -17.87 -6.92
N THR A 65 20.26 -18.61 -6.73
CA THR A 65 20.31 -19.77 -5.82
C THR A 65 20.46 -19.39 -4.35
N HIS A 66 20.86 -18.15 -4.03
CA HIS A 66 21.06 -17.70 -2.65
C HIS A 66 19.71 -17.50 -1.92
N PRO A 67 19.54 -18.03 -0.69
CA PRO A 67 18.24 -17.99 0.00
C PRO A 67 17.79 -16.57 0.41
N GLY A 68 18.74 -15.67 0.74
CA GLY A 68 18.41 -14.26 1.04
C GLY A 68 17.91 -13.50 -0.19
N VAL A 69 18.57 -13.67 -1.33
CA VAL A 69 18.15 -13.11 -2.63
C VAL A 69 16.76 -13.63 -3.00
N LEU A 70 16.51 -14.95 -2.87
CA LEU A 70 15.19 -15.54 -3.10
C LEU A 70 14.11 -14.98 -2.17
N ALA A 71 14.40 -14.78 -0.88
CA ALA A 71 13.44 -14.20 0.07
C ALA A 71 13.10 -12.74 -0.28
N SER A 72 14.09 -11.92 -0.62
CA SER A 72 13.89 -10.52 -1.01
C SER A 72 13.15 -10.39 -2.36
N MET A 73 13.50 -11.23 -3.35
CA MET A 73 12.78 -11.26 -4.63
C MET A 73 11.35 -11.78 -4.47
N THR A 74 11.13 -12.79 -3.60
CA THR A 74 9.78 -13.25 -3.21
C THR A 74 8.94 -12.10 -2.66
N ARG A 75 9.51 -11.28 -1.77
CA ARG A 75 8.81 -10.13 -1.18
C ARG A 75 8.46 -9.10 -2.25
N ALA A 76 9.42 -8.70 -3.09
CA ALA A 76 9.16 -7.75 -4.18
C ALA A 76 8.09 -8.28 -5.17
N ILE A 77 8.11 -9.58 -5.50
CA ILE A 77 7.09 -10.22 -6.33
C ILE A 77 5.71 -10.20 -5.64
N SER A 78 5.65 -10.38 -4.32
CA SER A 78 4.41 -10.25 -3.54
C SER A 78 3.86 -8.82 -3.59
N ASP A 79 4.71 -7.81 -3.40
CA ASP A 79 4.34 -6.39 -3.48
C ASP A 79 3.78 -6.05 -4.89
N VAL A 80 4.43 -6.54 -5.96
CA VAL A 80 3.95 -6.40 -7.36
C VAL A 80 2.62 -7.11 -7.57
N ALA A 81 2.46 -8.33 -7.04
CA ALA A 81 1.22 -9.10 -7.18
C ALA A 81 0.04 -8.45 -6.45
N GLN A 82 0.26 -7.91 -5.24
CA GLN A 82 -0.73 -7.13 -4.50
C GLN A 82 -1.12 -5.86 -5.26
N THR A 83 -0.13 -5.08 -5.71
CA THR A 83 -0.36 -3.83 -6.45
C THR A 83 -1.13 -4.06 -7.76
N ARG A 84 -0.75 -5.08 -8.54
CA ARG A 84 -1.50 -5.47 -9.75
C ARG A 84 -2.90 -6.00 -9.44
N SER A 85 -3.11 -6.67 -8.30
CA SER A 85 -4.45 -7.06 -7.86
C SER A 85 -5.33 -5.85 -7.55
N VAL A 86 -4.80 -4.81 -6.92
CA VAL A 86 -5.56 -3.59 -6.62
C VAL A 86 -5.90 -2.84 -7.92
N LEU A 87 -4.92 -2.65 -8.82
CA LEU A 87 -5.16 -2.08 -10.15
C LEU A 87 -6.25 -2.84 -10.93
N TYR A 88 -6.24 -4.18 -10.88
CA TYR A 88 -7.30 -4.99 -11.50
C TYR A 88 -8.69 -4.73 -10.90
N THR A 89 -8.79 -4.49 -9.58
CA THR A 89 -10.06 -4.09 -8.94
C THR A 89 -10.47 -2.64 -9.22
N LEU A 90 -9.51 -1.77 -9.51
CA LEU A 90 -9.75 -0.35 -9.82
C LEU A 90 -10.32 -0.16 -11.23
N GLY A 91 -10.08 -1.13 -12.13
CA GLY A 91 -10.59 -1.15 -13.50
C GLY A 91 -9.62 -0.55 -14.52
N PRO A 92 -10.09 -0.16 -15.72
CA PRO A 92 -9.25 0.54 -16.68
C PRO A 92 -8.96 1.97 -16.21
N ARG A 93 -7.75 2.47 -16.50
CA ARG A 93 -7.37 3.86 -16.27
C ARG A 93 -8.26 4.81 -17.10
N PRO A 94 -8.74 5.94 -16.54
CA PRO A 94 -9.43 6.97 -17.31
C PRO A 94 -8.55 7.53 -18.43
N ASP A 95 -9.12 7.75 -19.61
CA ASP A 95 -8.43 8.44 -20.70
C ASP A 95 -8.16 9.91 -20.33
N HIS A 96 -7.05 10.47 -20.83
CA HIS A 96 -6.68 11.87 -20.59
C HIS A 96 -7.80 12.88 -20.92
N GLU A 97 -8.58 12.63 -21.98
CA GLU A 97 -9.76 13.45 -22.33
C GLU A 97 -10.81 13.44 -21.21
N ALA A 98 -11.07 12.30 -20.58
CA ALA A 98 -12.03 12.19 -19.47
C ALA A 98 -11.54 12.94 -18.22
N VAL A 99 -10.23 12.89 -17.95
CA VAL A 99 -9.58 13.64 -16.86
C VAL A 99 -9.69 15.15 -17.10
N ASP A 100 -9.37 15.64 -18.30
CA ASP A 100 -9.44 17.07 -18.62
C ASP A 100 -10.90 17.58 -18.73
N ASN A 101 -11.83 16.75 -19.19
CA ASN A 101 -13.27 17.04 -19.13
C ASN A 101 -13.75 17.15 -17.68
N ALA A 102 -13.35 16.23 -16.79
CA ALA A 102 -13.67 16.30 -15.37
C ALA A 102 -13.10 17.57 -14.71
N ARG A 103 -11.86 17.96 -15.01
CA ARG A 103 -11.26 19.23 -14.55
C ARG A 103 -12.05 20.45 -15.04
N SER A 104 -12.40 20.48 -16.33
CA SER A 104 -13.18 21.55 -16.95
C SER A 104 -14.57 21.67 -16.31
N LYS A 105 -15.25 20.54 -16.08
CA LYS A 105 -16.57 20.49 -15.43
C LYS A 105 -16.53 20.94 -13.97
N LEU A 106 -15.50 20.57 -13.21
CA LEU A 106 -15.32 21.09 -11.84
C LEU A 106 -15.18 22.62 -11.83
N ALA A 107 -14.40 23.19 -12.75
CA ALA A 107 -14.25 24.64 -12.88
C ALA A 107 -15.56 25.34 -13.32
N GLU A 108 -16.36 24.72 -14.20
CA GLU A 108 -17.68 25.22 -14.59
C GLU A 108 -18.66 25.24 -13.41
N ILE A 109 -18.70 24.16 -12.61
CA ILE A 109 -19.52 24.10 -11.39
C ILE A 109 -19.07 25.15 -10.36
N GLU A 110 -17.77 25.39 -10.24
CA GLU A 110 -17.22 26.42 -9.33
C GLU A 110 -17.56 27.83 -9.77
N ALA A 111 -17.48 28.14 -11.06
CA ALA A 111 -17.92 29.42 -11.62
C ALA A 111 -19.42 29.63 -11.43
N ASN A 112 -20.23 28.60 -11.66
CA ASN A 112 -21.69 28.65 -11.47
C ASN A 112 -22.07 28.84 -10.00
N LEU A 113 -21.43 28.11 -9.08
CA LEU A 113 -21.61 28.28 -7.63
C LEU A 113 -21.20 29.69 -7.19
N ALA A 114 -20.04 30.19 -7.64
CA ALA A 114 -19.59 31.55 -7.31
C ALA A 114 -20.62 32.62 -7.73
N LYS A 115 -21.18 32.49 -8.94
CA LYS A 115 -22.24 33.38 -9.45
C LYS A 115 -23.53 33.30 -8.64
N GLN A 116 -23.95 32.10 -8.23
CA GLN A 116 -25.14 31.90 -7.37
C GLN A 116 -24.94 32.54 -5.98
N LEU A 117 -23.74 32.40 -5.40
CA LEU A 117 -23.38 33.03 -4.13
C LEU A 117 -23.31 34.56 -4.24
N GLU A 118 -22.81 35.10 -5.36
CA GLU A 118 -22.84 36.53 -5.65
C GLU A 118 -24.28 37.07 -5.74
N GLU A 119 -25.19 36.35 -6.42
CA GLU A 119 -26.61 36.72 -6.50
C GLU A 119 -27.29 36.77 -5.12
N ILE A 120 -26.96 35.84 -4.21
CA ILE A 120 -27.41 35.85 -2.81
C ILE A 120 -26.92 37.12 -2.09
N VAL A 121 -25.65 37.48 -2.25
CA VAL A 121 -25.04 38.65 -1.58
C VAL A 121 -25.62 39.97 -2.10
N LEU A 122 -25.93 40.05 -3.40
CA LEU A 122 -26.50 41.25 -4.04
C LEU A 122 -28.03 41.40 -3.81
N SER A 123 -28.72 40.35 -3.36
CA SER A 123 -30.17 40.33 -3.20
C SER A 123 -30.66 41.28 -2.08
N PRO A 124 -31.43 42.34 -2.39
CA PRO A 124 -31.93 43.27 -1.38
C PRO A 124 -32.99 42.62 -0.49
N ARG A 125 -33.00 42.97 0.80
CA ARG A 125 -34.01 42.50 1.76
C ARG A 125 -35.40 43.11 1.43
N PRO A 126 -36.46 42.30 1.27
CA PRO A 126 -37.83 42.77 1.15
C PRO A 126 -38.29 43.59 2.37
N ALA A 127 -39.16 44.58 2.18
CA ALA A 127 -39.60 45.50 3.24
C ALA A 127 -40.58 44.88 4.24
N ASP A 128 -41.23 43.79 3.84
CA ASP A 128 -42.25 43.02 4.55
C ASP A 128 -41.69 41.86 5.40
N VAL A 129 -40.42 41.50 5.21
CA VAL A 129 -39.77 40.34 5.87
C VAL A 129 -38.84 40.79 7.00
N ASP A 130 -38.94 40.11 8.16
CA ASP A 130 -38.05 40.37 9.29
C ASP A 130 -36.57 40.09 8.95
N ARG A 131 -35.67 40.86 9.56
CA ARG A 131 -34.23 40.76 9.33
C ARG A 131 -33.65 39.40 9.72
N LEU A 132 -34.13 38.75 10.79
CA LEU A 132 -33.61 37.45 11.22
C LEU A 132 -34.08 36.35 10.27
N GLN A 133 -35.37 36.36 9.91
CA GLN A 133 -35.95 35.44 8.93
C GLN A 133 -35.27 35.55 7.57
N TRP A 134 -35.04 36.77 7.07
CA TRP A 134 -34.33 37.00 5.82
C TRP A 134 -32.91 36.43 5.84
N ARG A 135 -32.16 36.61 6.93
CA ARG A 135 -30.81 36.03 7.07
C ARG A 135 -30.82 34.51 7.11
N SER A 136 -31.81 33.91 7.78
CA SER A 136 -31.98 32.45 7.83
C SER A 136 -32.23 31.89 6.43
N HIS A 137 -33.15 32.50 5.68
CA HIS A 137 -33.49 32.09 4.31
C HIS A 137 -32.34 32.29 3.31
N LEU A 138 -31.54 33.37 3.44
CA LEU A 138 -30.33 33.52 2.63
C LEU A 138 -29.31 32.41 2.93
N ALA A 139 -29.05 32.12 4.21
CA ALA A 139 -28.10 31.07 4.61
C ALA A 139 -28.55 29.66 4.15
N GLU A 140 -29.84 29.35 4.27
CA GLU A 140 -30.43 28.09 3.77
C GLU A 140 -30.23 27.94 2.26
N ARG A 141 -30.52 29.00 1.48
CA ARG A 141 -30.28 29.01 0.03
C ARG A 141 -28.79 28.91 -0.33
N GLU A 142 -27.92 29.53 0.45
CA GLU A 142 -26.46 29.48 0.29
C GLU A 142 -25.93 28.05 0.50
N ASP A 143 -26.40 27.38 1.53
CA ASP A 143 -26.11 25.98 1.84
C ASP A 143 -26.67 25.02 0.78
N ASP A 144 -27.88 25.26 0.27
CA ASP A 144 -28.50 24.45 -0.79
C ASP A 144 -27.70 24.50 -2.09
N TYR A 145 -27.21 25.68 -2.51
CA TYR A 145 -26.33 25.79 -3.67
C TYR A 145 -25.00 25.07 -3.45
N ARG A 146 -24.38 25.20 -2.27
CA ARG A 146 -23.14 24.46 -1.94
C ARG A 146 -23.35 22.95 -1.96
N ARG A 147 -24.39 22.45 -1.28
CA ARG A 147 -24.75 21.01 -1.25
C ARG A 147 -25.01 20.47 -2.65
N SER A 148 -25.69 21.24 -3.50
CA SER A 148 -25.98 20.85 -4.88
C SER A 148 -24.69 20.79 -5.72
N ALA A 149 -23.85 21.82 -5.64
CA ALA A 149 -22.56 21.86 -6.32
C ALA A 149 -21.63 20.74 -5.86
N ASP A 150 -21.50 20.49 -4.55
CA ASP A 150 -20.65 19.42 -4.02
C ASP A 150 -21.12 18.02 -4.43
N LYS A 151 -22.45 17.80 -4.53
CA LYS A 151 -23.02 16.57 -5.07
C LYS A 151 -22.68 16.37 -6.55
N GLU A 152 -22.70 17.43 -7.35
CA GLU A 152 -22.32 17.36 -8.76
C GLU A 152 -20.81 17.15 -8.93
N LYS A 153 -19.99 17.88 -8.17
CA LYS A 153 -18.53 17.73 -8.14
C LYS A 153 -18.08 16.32 -7.77
N LEU A 154 -18.83 15.59 -6.95
CA LEU A 154 -18.45 14.26 -6.46
C LEU A 154 -18.18 13.27 -7.61
N ALA A 155 -18.98 13.31 -8.68
CA ALA A 155 -18.78 12.43 -9.83
C ALA A 155 -17.46 12.71 -10.55
N PHE A 156 -17.15 13.99 -10.80
CA PHE A 156 -15.91 14.40 -11.47
C PHE A 156 -14.67 14.21 -10.58
N LYS A 157 -14.79 14.48 -9.27
CA LYS A 157 -13.75 14.18 -8.27
C LYS A 157 -13.42 12.70 -8.23
N ALA A 158 -14.40 11.81 -8.39
CA ALA A 158 -14.16 10.36 -8.46
C ALA A 158 -13.33 9.96 -9.68
N VAL A 159 -13.55 10.59 -10.86
CA VAL A 159 -12.72 10.34 -12.06
C VAL A 159 -11.27 10.73 -11.81
N LEU A 160 -11.03 11.91 -11.23
CA LEU A 160 -9.67 12.38 -10.91
C LEU A 160 -8.99 11.50 -9.86
N ALA A 161 -9.71 11.12 -8.79
CA ALA A 161 -9.18 10.23 -7.77
C ALA A 161 -8.78 8.84 -8.33
N VAL A 162 -9.52 8.31 -9.30
CA VAL A 162 -9.15 7.05 -9.96
C VAL A 162 -7.87 7.21 -10.80
N ASP A 163 -7.69 8.31 -11.53
CA ASP A 163 -6.45 8.59 -12.28
C ASP A 163 -5.25 8.78 -11.33
N GLU A 164 -5.42 9.53 -10.24
CA GLU A 164 -4.41 9.72 -9.19
C GLU A 164 -4.01 8.38 -8.52
N MET A 165 -4.98 7.48 -8.28
CA MET A 165 -4.70 6.13 -7.77
C MET A 165 -3.93 5.27 -8.77
N HIS A 166 -4.23 5.36 -10.08
CA HIS A 166 -3.43 4.67 -11.10
C HIS A 166 -1.99 5.18 -11.10
N ASP A 167 -1.78 6.51 -11.11
CA ASP A 167 -0.45 7.12 -11.02
C ASP A 167 0.34 6.68 -9.76
N ALA A 168 -0.34 6.53 -8.62
CA ALA A 168 0.29 6.07 -7.38
C ALA A 168 0.71 4.59 -7.47
N TYR A 169 -0.17 3.72 -7.97
CA TYR A 169 0.14 2.29 -8.10
C TYR A 169 1.12 1.98 -9.24
N GLU A 170 1.13 2.76 -10.33
CA GLU A 170 2.16 2.69 -11.38
C GLU A 170 3.55 3.04 -10.84
N LYS A 171 3.66 4.06 -9.97
CA LYS A 171 4.92 4.38 -9.27
C LYS A 171 5.36 3.25 -8.34
N LEU A 172 4.45 2.71 -7.53
CA LEU A 172 4.73 1.56 -6.65
C LEU A 172 5.19 0.32 -7.44
N LEU A 173 4.62 0.06 -8.62
CA LEU A 173 5.10 -1.00 -9.51
C LEU A 173 6.51 -0.72 -10.02
N LYS A 174 6.78 0.49 -10.50
CA LYS A 174 8.11 0.87 -10.98
C LYS A 174 9.17 0.77 -9.87
N GLU A 175 8.85 1.23 -8.66
CA GLU A 175 9.74 1.11 -7.50
C GLU A 175 10.00 -0.35 -7.10
N ALA A 176 9.00 -1.23 -7.24
CA ALA A 176 9.18 -2.66 -6.98
C ALA A 176 9.98 -3.37 -8.09
N GLU A 177 9.88 -2.90 -9.33
CA GLU A 177 10.69 -3.35 -10.47
C GLU A 177 12.16 -2.89 -10.31
N GLU A 178 12.42 -1.60 -10.04
CA GLU A 178 13.77 -1.08 -9.70
C GLU A 178 14.38 -1.81 -8.48
N ARG A 179 13.57 -2.12 -7.46
CA ARG A 179 14.01 -2.90 -6.29
C ARG A 179 14.42 -4.33 -6.69
N LEU A 180 13.70 -4.97 -7.60
CA LEU A 180 14.00 -6.33 -8.06
C LEU A 180 15.31 -6.37 -8.86
N GLU A 181 15.51 -5.38 -9.76
CA GLU A 181 16.75 -5.20 -10.51
C GLU A 181 17.93 -4.98 -9.55
N LYS A 182 17.78 -4.07 -8.57
CA LYS A 182 18.82 -3.78 -7.57
C LYS A 182 19.19 -5.00 -6.73
N ILE A 183 18.22 -5.80 -6.26
CA ILE A 183 18.49 -7.04 -5.50
C ILE A 183 19.36 -8.02 -6.32
N TYR A 184 19.17 -8.08 -7.64
CA TYR A 184 19.96 -8.94 -8.50
C TYR A 184 21.34 -8.36 -8.85
N GLU A 185 21.41 -7.06 -9.17
CA GLU A 185 22.68 -6.34 -9.44
C GLU A 185 23.62 -6.40 -8.22
N THR A 186 23.09 -6.26 -7.01
CA THR A 186 23.91 -6.34 -5.80
C THR A 186 24.34 -7.76 -5.51
N ALA A 187 23.48 -8.77 -5.68
CA ALA A 187 23.87 -10.18 -5.60
C ALA A 187 24.93 -10.60 -6.65
N GLN A 188 24.98 -9.91 -7.80
CA GLN A 188 26.02 -10.08 -8.82
C GLN A 188 27.33 -9.35 -8.46
N THR A 189 27.23 -8.18 -7.82
CA THR A 189 28.39 -7.34 -7.47
C THR A 189 29.08 -7.81 -6.18
N THR A 190 28.33 -8.21 -5.15
CA THR A 190 28.86 -8.88 -3.95
C THR A 190 28.85 -10.39 -4.17
N ALA A 191 29.94 -10.90 -4.75
CA ALA A 191 30.11 -12.31 -5.12
C ALA A 191 30.09 -13.29 -3.92
N GLY A 192 28.90 -13.58 -3.40
CA GLY A 192 28.63 -14.62 -2.41
C GLY A 192 28.25 -14.16 -1.00
N GLU A 193 28.23 -12.86 -0.71
CA GLU A 193 27.93 -12.32 0.63
C GLU A 193 26.73 -11.36 0.60
N TYR A 194 25.56 -11.88 0.24
CA TYR A 194 24.28 -11.18 0.40
C TYR A 194 23.90 -11.14 1.88
N SER A 195 24.32 -10.06 2.55
CA SER A 195 23.90 -9.76 3.92
C SER A 195 22.53 -9.07 3.88
N PRO A 196 21.46 -9.62 4.49
CA PRO A 196 20.14 -8.99 4.52
C PRO A 196 20.13 -7.61 5.19
N GLU A 197 21.15 -7.35 6.02
CA GLU A 197 21.32 -6.17 6.85
C GLU A 197 21.72 -4.90 6.07
N ASP A 198 22.40 -5.02 4.92
CA ASP A 198 23.29 -3.95 4.40
C ASP A 198 22.72 -3.11 3.23
N GLU A 199 21.57 -3.52 2.66
CA GLU A 199 20.99 -2.88 1.47
C GLU A 199 19.51 -2.47 1.62
N PHE A 200 18.87 -2.92 2.70
CA PHE A 200 17.65 -2.31 3.21
C PHE A 200 17.92 -1.81 4.64
N PRO A 201 18.50 -0.59 4.80
CA PRO A 201 17.95 0.24 5.84
C PRO A 201 16.43 0.26 5.58
N PRO A 202 15.57 0.00 6.58
CA PRO A 202 14.17 0.32 6.43
C PRO A 202 14.12 1.83 6.19
N LYS A 203 13.96 2.24 4.91
CA LYS A 203 13.52 3.58 4.57
C LYS A 203 12.15 3.67 5.22
N THR A 204 12.15 4.34 6.37
CA THR A 204 11.11 4.35 7.40
C THR A 204 11.06 3.12 8.35
N GLU A 205 12.14 2.89 9.12
CA GLU A 205 11.94 2.93 10.59
C GLU A 205 11.69 4.41 10.99
N GLU A 206 10.55 4.94 10.51
CA GLU A 206 9.99 6.17 11.04
C GLU A 206 9.59 5.83 12.48
N PRO A 207 10.14 6.53 13.50
CA PRO A 207 9.58 6.40 14.84
C PRO A 207 8.10 6.76 14.70
N ASN A 208 7.20 5.85 15.10
CA ASN A 208 5.77 5.87 14.76
C ASN A 208 5.24 7.31 14.72
N GLU A 209 4.49 7.74 13.69
CA GLU A 209 4.12 9.16 13.51
C GLU A 209 3.55 9.83 14.79
N GLU A 210 2.81 9.07 15.60
CA GLU A 210 2.34 9.46 16.93
C GLU A 210 3.47 9.88 17.90
N VAL A 211 4.60 9.17 17.91
CA VAL A 211 5.81 9.44 18.72
C VAL A 211 6.49 10.72 18.24
N ILE A 212 6.52 10.98 16.93
CA ILE A 212 6.99 12.26 16.37
C ILE A 212 6.05 13.39 16.78
N GLY A 213 4.73 13.18 16.70
CA GLY A 213 3.72 14.13 17.17
C GLY A 213 3.85 14.46 18.65
N ILE A 214 4.04 13.44 19.50
CA ILE A 214 4.29 13.59 20.94
C ILE A 214 5.61 14.33 21.21
N LEU A 215 6.67 14.02 20.47
CA LEU A 215 7.96 14.72 20.55
C LEU A 215 7.82 16.21 20.18
N GLN A 216 7.08 16.53 19.12
CA GLN A 216 6.85 17.89 18.68
C GLN A 216 5.96 18.68 19.65
N ALA A 217 4.90 18.05 20.18
CA ALA A 217 4.08 18.63 21.24
C ALA A 217 4.89 18.87 22.53
N ALA A 218 5.69 17.90 22.97
CA ALA A 218 6.53 18.03 24.15
C ALA A 218 7.63 19.11 23.99
N SER A 219 8.20 19.27 22.79
CA SER A 219 9.16 20.33 22.48
C SER A 219 8.52 21.72 22.32
N GLY A 220 7.24 21.82 21.97
CA GLY A 220 6.53 23.08 21.76
C GLY A 220 5.79 23.59 23.01
N GLU A 221 5.11 22.69 23.72
CA GLU A 221 4.23 23.02 24.86
C GLU A 221 4.90 22.80 26.23
N GLY A 222 6.12 22.24 26.26
CA GLY A 222 6.86 22.05 27.50
C GLY A 222 6.27 20.96 28.39
N LEU A 223 5.76 19.88 27.79
CA LEU A 223 5.15 18.76 28.51
C LEU A 223 6.13 18.17 29.54
N LYS A 224 5.62 17.96 30.76
CA LYS A 224 6.38 17.42 31.90
C LYS A 224 6.25 15.90 32.04
N GLN A 225 5.22 15.31 31.45
CA GLN A 225 4.94 13.88 31.51
C GLN A 225 4.55 13.41 30.12
N VAL A 226 5.19 12.34 29.66
CA VAL A 226 4.95 11.70 28.36
C VAL A 226 4.75 10.20 28.59
N ASP A 227 3.74 9.63 27.95
CA ASP A 227 3.43 8.20 27.99
C ASP A 227 3.60 7.61 26.57
N LEU A 228 4.54 6.69 26.43
CA LEU A 228 4.83 5.91 25.23
C LEU A 228 4.63 4.40 25.48
N SER A 229 3.85 4.03 26.50
CA SER A 229 3.65 2.64 26.85
C SER A 229 2.99 1.82 25.73
N GLY A 230 3.43 0.57 25.55
CA GLY A 230 2.84 -0.36 24.57
C GLY A 230 3.10 -0.07 23.09
N ARG A 231 3.94 0.92 22.75
CA ARG A 231 4.14 1.41 21.37
C ARG A 231 5.10 0.59 20.50
N ARG A 232 5.62 -0.54 21.02
CA ARG A 232 6.58 -1.46 20.35
C ARG A 232 7.86 -0.76 19.86
N LEU A 233 8.27 0.32 20.51
CA LEU A 233 9.52 1.03 20.20
C LEU A 233 10.72 0.09 20.38
N ARG A 234 11.61 0.05 19.39
CA ARG A 234 12.92 -0.64 19.47
C ARG A 234 14.04 0.25 20.00
N PHE A 235 14.00 1.53 19.66
CA PHE A 235 14.95 2.55 20.09
C PHE A 235 14.21 3.80 20.55
N LEU A 236 14.79 4.53 21.50
CA LEU A 236 14.29 5.83 21.93
C LEU A 236 14.98 6.94 21.11
N PRO A 237 14.25 7.79 20.36
CA PRO A 237 14.86 8.88 19.61
C PRO A 237 15.67 9.85 20.48
N GLU A 238 16.90 10.17 20.07
CA GLU A 238 17.82 11.10 20.79
C GLU A 238 17.15 12.45 21.11
N ALA A 239 16.19 12.87 20.27
CA ALA A 239 15.43 14.09 20.45
C ALA A 239 14.68 14.17 21.80
N PHE A 240 14.31 13.05 22.43
CA PHE A 240 13.74 13.06 23.79
C PHE A 240 14.72 13.62 24.82
N GLY A 241 16.03 13.37 24.67
CA GLY A 241 17.08 13.95 25.51
C GLY A 241 17.25 15.46 25.35
N ARG A 242 16.66 16.07 24.31
CA ARG A 242 16.68 17.52 24.07
C ARG A 242 15.56 18.25 24.82
N ILE A 243 14.51 17.55 25.27
CA ILE A 243 13.33 18.13 25.92
C ILE A 243 13.60 18.39 27.41
N ARG A 244 14.11 19.58 27.71
CA ARG A 244 14.49 20.01 29.08
C ARG A 244 13.31 20.16 30.06
N SER A 245 12.07 20.13 29.57
CA SER A 245 10.85 20.22 30.40
C SER A 245 10.37 18.88 30.94
N LEU A 246 10.86 17.76 30.39
CA LEU A 246 10.34 16.42 30.67
C LEU A 246 10.81 15.94 32.05
N VAL A 247 9.86 15.60 32.92
CA VAL A 247 10.08 15.15 34.31
C VAL A 247 9.78 13.65 34.46
N ALA A 248 8.82 13.13 33.71
CA ALA A 248 8.43 11.73 33.71
C ALA A 248 8.21 11.22 32.27
N LEU A 249 8.73 10.03 31.98
CA LEU A 249 8.59 9.35 30.69
C LEU A 249 8.23 7.88 30.96
N ASP A 250 7.04 7.47 30.56
CA ASP A 250 6.65 6.05 30.57
C ASP A 250 7.01 5.41 29.23
N ILE A 251 7.78 4.32 29.29
CA ILE A 251 8.23 3.51 28.15
C ILE A 251 7.92 2.02 28.37
N SER A 252 7.06 1.69 29.34
CA SER A 252 6.69 0.31 29.65
C SER A 252 6.07 -0.43 28.46
N SER A 253 6.23 -1.75 28.40
CA SER A 253 5.67 -2.59 27.31
C SER A 253 6.15 -2.23 25.89
N ASN A 254 7.35 -1.66 25.74
CA ASN A 254 8.05 -1.51 24.46
C ASN A 254 9.04 -2.67 24.20
N GLN A 255 9.68 -2.66 23.03
CA GLN A 255 10.64 -3.67 22.57
C GLN A 255 12.06 -3.09 22.56
N LEU A 256 12.39 -2.27 23.57
CA LEU A 256 13.67 -1.57 23.66
C LEU A 256 14.79 -2.56 23.97
N GLU A 257 15.87 -2.51 23.18
CA GLU A 257 17.12 -3.28 23.37
C GLU A 257 18.22 -2.43 24.04
#